data_AF-A0A5S4F8M7-F1
#
_entry.id   AF-A0A5S4F8M7-F1
#
_cell.length_a   1.000
_cell.length_b   1.000
_cell.length_c   1.000
_cell.angle_alpha   90.00
_cell.angle_beta   90.00
_cell.angle_gamma   90.00
#
_symmetry.space_group_name_H-M   'P 1'
#
loop_
_entity.id
_entity.type
_entity.pdbx_description
1 polymer ?
#
loop_
_entity_poly.entity_id
_entity_poly.type
_entity_poly.pdbx_seq_one_letter_code
_entity_poly.pdbx_strand_id
1 'polypeptide(L)'
;MEVNMSISEVLYTHGAIKRKARAVCDVADDLRISRRDWKEALETPEDEFKLTDPAAAVVAVRDVWEKEVGVYIEVLEQWCMATHASAQGFKSVDDYIAAGKPYASGGGT
;
A
#
# COMPACT_ATOMS: atom_id res chain seq x y z
N MET A 1 17.62 -14.86 -19.15
CA MET A 1 18.69 -14.13 -18.44
C MET A 1 18.59 -14.57 -16.99
N GLU A 2 19.37 -15.56 -16.57
CA GLU A 2 19.34 -16.06 -15.19
C GLU A 2 20.03 -15.03 -14.29
N VAL A 3 19.26 -14.44 -13.37
CA VAL A 3 19.79 -13.50 -12.38
C VAL A 3 20.48 -14.32 -11.30
N ASN A 4 21.80 -14.45 -11.40
CA ASN A 4 22.62 -15.16 -10.42
C ASN A 4 22.93 -14.22 -9.24
N MET A 5 21.94 -14.01 -8.36
CA MET A 5 22.06 -13.16 -7.17
C MET A 5 22.66 -13.92 -5.98
N SER A 6 23.53 -13.27 -5.22
CA SER A 6 24.08 -13.87 -3.99
C SER A 6 23.04 -13.89 -2.85
N ILE A 7 23.18 -14.81 -1.89
CA ILE A 7 22.28 -14.92 -0.72
C ILE A 7 22.22 -13.60 0.07
N SER A 8 23.33 -12.88 0.20
CA SER A 8 23.37 -11.57 0.86
C SER A 8 22.53 -10.52 0.12
N GLU A 9 22.52 -10.58 -1.20
CA GLU A 9 21.78 -9.68 -2.09
C GLU A 9 20.27 -9.99 -2.06
N VAL A 10 19.90 -11.27 -1.97
CA VAL A 10 18.51 -11.72 -1.75
C VAL A 10 17.97 -11.19 -0.41
N LEU A 11 18.73 -11.39 0.68
CA LEU A 11 18.32 -10.94 2.02
C LEU A 11 18.21 -9.41 2.12
N TYR A 12 19.15 -8.68 1.51
CA TYR A 12 19.10 -7.22 1.44
C TYR A 12 17.88 -6.72 0.66
N THR A 13 17.63 -7.32 -0.51
CA THR A 13 16.50 -6.97 -1.38
C THR A 13 15.17 -7.26 -0.69
N HIS A 14 15.07 -8.39 0.00
CA HIS A 14 13.89 -8.75 0.78
C HIS A 14 13.62 -7.77 1.94
N GLY A 15 14.66 -7.42 2.70
CA GLY A 15 14.54 -6.39 3.75
C GLY A 15 14.09 -5.05 3.20
N ALA A 16 14.59 -4.66 2.00
CA ALA A 16 14.16 -3.45 1.32
C ALA A 16 12.70 -3.54 0.83
N ILE A 17 12.27 -4.68 0.28
CA ILE A 17 10.89 -4.92 -0.16
C ILE A 17 9.94 -4.85 1.03
N LYS A 18 10.25 -5.48 2.16
CA LYS A 18 9.42 -5.41 3.38
C LYS A 18 9.26 -3.97 3.90
N ARG A 19 10.34 -3.18 3.92
CA ARG A 19 10.28 -1.77 4.34
C ARG A 19 9.45 -0.93 3.37
N LYS A 20 9.64 -1.12 2.07
CA LYS A 20 8.86 -0.41 1.04
C LYS A 20 7.39 -0.83 1.04
N ALA A 21 7.09 -2.10 1.26
CA ALA A 21 5.72 -2.63 1.40
C ALA A 21 5.01 -1.94 2.55
N ARG A 22 5.65 -1.88 3.73
CA ARG A 22 5.10 -1.17 4.90
C ARG A 22 4.84 0.31 4.59
N ALA A 23 5.77 1.00 3.94
CA ALA A 23 5.57 2.41 3.59
C ALA A 23 4.34 2.65 2.70
N VAL A 24 4.02 1.74 1.77
CA VAL A 24 2.81 1.84 0.94
C VAL A 24 1.55 1.63 1.76
N CYS A 25 1.56 0.68 2.70
CA CYS A 25 0.44 0.44 3.61
C CYS A 25 0.22 1.63 4.55
N ASP A 26 1.29 2.19 5.13
CA ASP A 26 1.22 3.35 6.03
C ASP A 26 0.58 4.55 5.30
N VAL A 27 0.94 4.79 4.03
CA VAL A 27 0.34 5.86 3.22
C VAL A 27 -1.15 5.59 2.92
N ALA A 28 -1.54 4.33 2.68
CA ALA A 28 -2.95 3.97 2.50
C ALA A 28 -3.77 4.30 3.77
N ASP A 29 -3.23 3.95 4.94
CA ASP A 29 -3.86 4.21 6.24
C ASP A 29 -3.93 5.72 6.54
N ASP A 30 -2.86 6.47 6.30
CA ASP A 30 -2.83 7.93 6.46
C ASP A 30 -3.87 8.62 5.57
N LEU A 31 -4.03 8.15 4.33
CA LEU A 31 -5.00 8.69 3.39
C LEU A 31 -6.44 8.35 3.82
N ARG A 32 -6.67 7.16 4.40
CA ARG A 32 -7.97 6.77 4.97
C ARG A 32 -8.35 7.61 6.19
N ILE A 33 -7.38 7.89 7.05
CA ILE A 33 -7.54 8.79 8.21
C ILE A 33 -7.86 10.21 7.74
N SER A 34 -7.05 10.75 6.83
CA SER A 34 -7.25 12.09 6.27
C SER A 34 -8.61 12.22 5.60
N ARG A 35 -9.04 11.19 4.85
CA ARG A 35 -10.35 11.14 4.22
C ARG A 35 -11.47 11.28 5.25
N ARG A 36 -11.43 10.46 6.31
CA ARG A 36 -12.44 10.49 7.38
C ARG A 36 -12.50 11.86 8.05
N ASP A 37 -11.35 12.39 8.43
CA ASP A 37 -11.28 13.63 9.20
C ASP A 37 -11.75 14.84 8.36
N TRP A 38 -11.41 14.86 7.06
CA TRP A 38 -11.89 15.90 6.15
C TRP A 38 -13.36 15.74 5.81
N LYS A 39 -13.87 14.51 5.68
CA LYS A 39 -15.29 14.28 5.49
C LYS A 39 -16.10 14.87 6.64
N GLU A 40 -15.66 14.65 7.89
CA GLU A 40 -16.30 15.22 9.08
C GLU A 40 -16.29 16.76 9.04
N ALA A 41 -15.15 17.38 8.74
CA ALA A 41 -15.01 18.84 8.61
C ALA A 41 -15.75 19.46 7.39
N LEU A 42 -16.17 18.65 6.42
CA LEU A 42 -16.83 19.11 5.19
C LEU A 42 -18.28 18.62 5.07
N GLU A 43 -18.79 17.90 6.07
CA GLU A 43 -20.21 17.52 6.16
C GLU A 43 -21.08 18.71 6.60
N THR A 44 -20.53 19.63 7.40
CA THR A 44 -21.21 20.87 7.87
C THR A 44 -20.47 22.14 7.42
N PRO A 45 -20.29 22.38 6.11
CA PRO A 45 -19.52 23.52 5.62
C PRO A 45 -20.15 24.88 6.02
N GLU A 46 -21.45 24.90 6.31
CA GLU A 46 -22.16 26.09 6.81
C GLU A 46 -21.63 26.52 8.18
N ASP A 47 -21.41 25.58 9.10
CA ASP A 47 -20.93 25.85 10.45
C ASP A 47 -19.44 26.22 10.46
N GLU A 48 -18.65 25.54 9.62
CA GLU A 48 -17.19 25.70 9.59
C GLU A 48 -16.77 26.98 8.85
N PHE A 49 -17.43 27.29 7.73
CA PHE A 49 -17.13 28.46 6.91
C PHE A 49 -18.08 29.64 7.15
N LYS A 50 -19.04 29.52 8.09
CA LYS A 50 -20.07 30.53 8.39
C LYS A 50 -20.86 30.95 7.14
N LEU A 51 -21.21 29.97 6.31
CA LEU A 51 -21.99 30.20 5.08
C LEU A 51 -23.48 30.23 5.42
N THR A 52 -24.25 31.04 4.71
CA THR A 52 -25.70 31.21 4.94
C THR A 52 -26.55 30.17 4.17
N ASP A 53 -25.90 29.37 3.33
CA ASP A 53 -26.44 28.28 2.51
C ASP A 53 -25.21 27.42 2.13
N PRO A 54 -25.30 26.09 1.96
CA PRO A 54 -24.15 25.32 1.54
C PRO A 54 -23.83 25.78 0.12
N ALA A 55 -22.70 26.47 -0.05
CA ALA A 55 -22.26 26.89 -1.36
C ALA A 55 -22.17 25.63 -2.22
N ALA A 56 -23.09 25.44 -3.18
CA ALA A 56 -23.17 24.22 -3.99
C ALA A 56 -21.83 23.82 -4.63
N ALA A 57 -20.95 24.81 -4.84
CA ALA A 57 -19.56 24.63 -5.23
C ALA A 57 -18.73 23.80 -4.22
N VAL A 58 -18.86 24.03 -2.91
CA VAL A 58 -18.16 23.29 -1.86
C VAL A 58 -18.60 21.83 -1.85
N VAL A 59 -19.91 21.58 -1.95
CA VAL A 59 -20.46 20.21 -2.05
C VAL A 59 -19.94 19.51 -3.30
N ALA A 60 -19.99 20.18 -4.46
CA ALA A 60 -19.50 19.60 -5.71
C ALA A 60 -17.99 19.27 -5.65
N VAL A 61 -17.16 20.15 -5.08
CA VAL A 61 -15.73 19.90 -4.91
C VAL A 61 -15.46 18.75 -3.94
N ARG A 62 -16.19 18.70 -2.81
CA ARG A 62 -16.10 17.61 -1.83
C ARG A 62 -16.42 16.27 -2.49
N ASP A 63 -17.51 16.20 -3.25
CA ASP A 63 -17.95 14.95 -3.88
C ASP A 63 -16.95 14.45 -4.93
N VAL A 64 -16.33 15.37 -5.69
CA VAL A 64 -15.23 15.03 -6.62
C VAL A 64 -14.00 14.52 -5.86
N TRP A 65 -13.59 15.22 -4.80
CA TRP A 65 -12.46 14.84 -3.97
C TRP A 65 -12.67 13.46 -3.31
N GLU A 66 -13.86 13.19 -2.76
CA GLU A 66 -14.22 11.89 -2.17
C GLU A 66 -14.06 10.75 -3.18
N LYS A 67 -14.49 10.98 -4.43
CA LYS A 67 -14.37 9.99 -5.50
C LYS A 67 -12.90 9.75 -5.88
N GLU A 68 -12.11 10.80 -6.04
CA GLU A 68 -10.69 10.69 -6.39
C GLU A 68 -9.87 10.03 -5.28
N VAL A 69 -10.04 10.48 -4.04
CA VAL A 69 -9.36 9.89 -2.88
C VAL A 69 -9.73 8.43 -2.70
N GLY A 70 -10.99 8.05 -2.94
CA GLY A 70 -11.41 6.64 -2.95
C GLY A 70 -10.56 5.78 -3.90
N VAL A 71 -10.34 6.25 -5.13
CA VAL A 71 -9.50 5.55 -6.11
C VAL A 71 -8.04 5.41 -5.63
N TYR A 72 -7.46 6.47 -5.05
CA TYR A 72 -6.09 6.42 -4.54
C TYR A 72 -5.95 5.44 -3.37
N ILE A 73 -6.91 5.41 -2.44
CA ILE A 73 -6.93 4.45 -1.34
C ILE A 73 -6.97 3.03 -1.90
N GLU A 74 -7.89 2.72 -2.82
CA GLU A 74 -8.01 1.39 -3.42
C GLU A 74 -6.70 0.94 -4.10
N VAL A 75 -6.06 1.83 -4.87
CA VAL A 75 -4.78 1.52 -5.54
C VAL A 75 -3.67 1.26 -4.52
N LEU A 76 -3.57 2.07 -3.47
CA LEU A 76 -2.57 1.91 -2.42
C LEU A 76 -2.79 0.63 -1.60
N GLU A 77 -4.04 0.28 -1.30
CA GLU A 77 -4.39 -0.98 -0.64
C GLU A 77 -4.04 -2.19 -1.51
N GLN A 78 -4.36 -2.16 -2.81
CA GLN A 78 -3.97 -3.23 -3.74
C GLN A 78 -2.45 -3.36 -3.84
N TRP A 79 -1.73 -2.24 -3.86
CA TRP A 79 -0.27 -2.26 -3.87
C TRP A 79 0.32 -2.78 -2.55
N CYS A 80 -0.23 -2.37 -1.40
CA CYS A 80 0.12 -2.91 -0.09
C CYS A 80 -0.08 -4.44 -0.06
N MET A 81 -1.22 -4.94 -0.53
CA MET A 81 -1.49 -6.39 -0.63
C MET A 81 -0.51 -7.11 -1.55
N ALA A 82 -0.25 -6.57 -2.75
CA ALA A 82 0.67 -7.17 -3.72
C ALA A 82 2.12 -7.21 -3.21
N THR A 83 2.56 -6.17 -2.50
CA THR A 83 3.91 -6.13 -1.91
C THR A 83 4.02 -7.04 -0.69
N HIS A 84 2.97 -7.18 0.12
CA HIS A 84 2.90 -8.19 1.17
C HIS A 84 2.94 -9.62 0.62
N ALA A 85 2.17 -9.91 -0.44
CA ALA A 85 2.18 -11.21 -1.11
C ALA A 85 3.57 -11.53 -1.69
N SER A 86 4.22 -10.53 -2.30
CA SER A 86 5.59 -10.66 -2.79
C SER A 86 6.56 -10.98 -1.65
N ALA A 87 6.49 -10.25 -0.53
CA ALA A 87 7.31 -10.49 0.66
C ALA A 87 7.01 -11.85 1.33
N GLN A 88 5.78 -12.36 1.24
CA GLN A 88 5.43 -13.71 1.71
C GLN A 88 5.98 -14.80 0.76
N GLY A 89 6.00 -14.56 -0.55
CA GLY A 89 6.73 -15.39 -1.50
C GLY A 89 8.21 -15.51 -1.11
N PHE A 90 8.82 -14.41 -0.67
CA PHE A 90 10.17 -14.41 -0.09
C PHE A 90 10.26 -15.03 1.31
N LYS A 91 9.20 -15.05 2.13
CA LYS A 91 9.20 -15.84 3.38
C LYS A 91 9.44 -17.32 3.09
N SER A 92 8.89 -17.86 2.00
CA SER A 92 9.19 -19.24 1.60
C SER A 92 10.66 -19.44 1.20
N VAL A 93 11.29 -18.42 0.60
CA VAL A 93 12.73 -18.41 0.27
C VAL A 93 13.59 -18.26 1.53
N ASP A 94 13.23 -17.39 2.47
CA ASP A 94 13.89 -17.26 3.77
C ASP A 94 13.76 -18.54 4.59
N ASP A 95 12.57 -19.16 4.64
CA ASP A 95 12.32 -20.42 5.32
C ASP A 95 13.09 -21.57 4.64
N TYR A 96 13.26 -21.53 3.32
CA TYR A 96 14.06 -22.49 2.54
C TYR A 96 15.57 -22.33 2.81
N ILE A 97 16.06 -21.08 2.88
CA ILE A 97 17.45 -20.75 3.23
C ILE A 97 17.72 -21.07 4.72
N ALA A 98 16.81 -20.73 5.62
CA ALA A 98 16.89 -21.00 7.06
C ALA A 98 16.78 -22.51 7.36
N ALA A 99 16.05 -23.28 6.55
CA ALA A 99 16.00 -24.74 6.63
C ALA A 99 17.27 -25.42 6.10
N GLY A 100 18.22 -24.68 5.53
CA GLY A 100 19.51 -25.22 5.06
C GLY A 100 19.39 -26.31 4.00
N LYS A 101 18.27 -26.39 3.28
CA LYS A 101 18.07 -27.46 2.28
C LYS A 101 18.78 -27.09 0.97
N PRO A 102 19.65 -27.96 0.44
CA PRO A 102 20.25 -27.73 -0.87
C PRO A 102 19.18 -27.68 -1.95
N TYR A 103 19.38 -26.80 -2.93
CA TYR A 103 18.62 -26.77 -4.17
C TYR A 103 18.69 -28.15 -4.84
N ALA A 104 17.61 -28.94 -4.75
CA ALA A 104 17.49 -30.13 -5.57
C ALA A 104 17.18 -29.65 -6.99
N SER A 105 18.23 -29.42 -7.79
CA SER A 105 18.08 -29.30 -9.22
C SER A 105 17.49 -30.62 -9.72
N GLY A 106 16.19 -30.63 -9.96
CA GLY A 106 15.50 -31.76 -10.56
C GLY A 106 16.15 -32.04 -11.91
N GLY A 107 16.90 -33.14 -11.98
CA GLY A 107 17.41 -33.68 -13.23
C GLY A 107 16.22 -34.06 -14.10
N GLY A 108 16.08 -33.35 -15.22
CA GLY A 108 15.26 -33.81 -16.32
C GLY A 108 15.98 -34.92 -17.05
N THR A 109 15.41 -36.12 -17.00
CA THR A 109 15.49 -37.12 -18.08
C THR A 109 14.10 -37.31 -18.62
#